data_AF-A0A3D4QQD7-F1
#
_entry.id   AF-A0A3D4QQD7-F1
#
_cell.length_a   1.000
_cell.length_b   1.000
_cell.length_c   1.000
_cell.angle_alpha   90.00
_cell.angle_beta   90.00
_cell.angle_gamma   90.00
#
_symmetry.space_group_name_H-M   'P 1'
#
loop_
_entity.id
_entity.type
_entity.pdbx_description
1 polymer ?
#
loop_
_entity_poly.entity_id
_entity_poly.type
_entity_poly.pdbx_seq_one_letter_code
_entity_poly.pdbx_strand_id
1 'polypeptide(L)' 'MIEQPVVFKGTRNGLRIYVAHSVQLAEVLKGTAEKLKKGKPFFEGATVNLSFIGRKFHPEEQIQLIDLFSQ' A
#
# COMPACT_ATOMS: atom_id res chain seq x y z
N MET A 1 -15.52 15.11 -0.48
CA MET A 1 -14.12 14.90 -0.06
C MET A 1 -13.53 13.86 -0.98
N ILE A 2 -12.33 14.08 -1.54
CA ILE A 2 -11.66 13.06 -2.36
C ILE A 2 -11.14 12.01 -1.39
N GLU A 3 -11.73 10.82 -1.38
CA GLU A 3 -11.18 9.70 -0.61
C GLU A 3 -9.77 9.40 -1.11
N GLN A 4 -8.81 9.30 -0.18
CA GLN A 4 -7.46 8.87 -0.57
C GLN A 4 -7.53 7.41 -1.00
N PRO A 5 -7.00 7.05 -2.19
CA PRO A 5 -7.08 5.68 -2.70
C PRO A 5 -6.36 4.69 -1.79
N VAL A 6 -5.30 5.15 -1.11
CA VAL A 6 -4.47 4.33 -0.21
C VAL A 6 -4.11 5.12 1.04
N VAL A 7 -4.21 4.51 2.22
CA VAL A 7 -3.77 5.08 3.50
C VAL A 7 -2.85 4.10 4.22
N PHE A 8 -1.64 4.56 4.54
CA PHE A 8 -0.67 3.81 5.34
C PHE A 8 -0.90 4.12 6.82
N LYS A 9 -1.05 3.08 7.64
CA LYS A 9 -1.23 3.19 9.09
C LYS A 9 -0.19 2.31 9.78
N GLY A 10 0.69 2.93 10.57
CA GLY A 10 1.58 2.18 11.46
C GLY A 10 0.76 1.46 12.53
N THR A 11 1.15 0.24 12.85
CA THR A 11 0.54 -0.59 13.90
C THR A 11 1.65 -1.27 14.71
N ARG A 12 1.30 -1.84 15.87
CA ARG A 12 2.24 -2.64 16.67
C ARG A 12 2.85 -3.81 15.91
N ASN A 13 2.17 -4.30 14.86
CA ASN A 13 2.55 -5.49 14.11
C ASN A 13 3.15 -5.16 12.73
N GLY A 14 3.50 -3.90 12.46
CA GLY A 14 4.01 -3.45 11.16
C GLY A 14 3.09 -2.41 10.50
N LEU A 15 2.96 -2.47 9.18
CA LEU A 15 2.22 -1.50 8.39
C LEU A 15 0.89 -2.07 7.91
N ARG A 16 -0.19 -1.34 8.19
CA ARG A 16 -1.52 -1.63 7.67
C ARG A 16 -1.87 -0.66 6.56
N ILE A 17 -2.21 -1.19 5.40
CA ILE A 17 -2.52 -0.45 4.18
C ILE A 17 -4.02 -0.56 3.96
N TYR A 18 -4.72 0.56 4.13
CA TYR A 18 -6.14 0.66 3.80
C TYR A 18 -6.30 1.10 2.35
N VAL A 19 -7.13 0.38 1.61
CA VAL A 19 -7.47 0.67 0.21
C VAL A 19 -8.97 0.88 0.08
N ALA A 20 -9.37 2.02 -0.49
CA ALA A 20 -10.77 2.34 -0.68
C ALA A 20 -11.46 1.38 -1.67
N HIS A 21 -12.70 0.97 -1.36
CA HIS A 21 -13.39 -0.14 -2.03
C HIS A 21 -13.61 0.05 -3.53
N SER A 22 -13.86 1.28 -3.97
CA SER A 22 -14.27 1.60 -5.35
C SER A 22 -13.14 2.11 -6.23
N VAL A 23 -11.89 1.96 -5.78
CA VAL A 23 -10.72 2.52 -6.49
C VAL A 23 -10.08 1.45 -7.37
N GLN A 24 -9.83 1.81 -8.63
CA GLN A 24 -9.16 0.96 -9.61
C GLN A 24 -7.70 0.65 -9.20
N LEU A 25 -7.19 -0.51 -9.60
CA LEU A 25 -5.85 -0.96 -9.21
C LEU A 25 -4.75 0.05 -9.60
N ALA A 26 -4.86 0.66 -10.79
CA ALA A 26 -3.90 1.65 -11.27
C ALA A 26 -3.74 2.84 -10.30
N GLU A 27 -4.84 3.33 -9.72
CA GLU A 27 -4.80 4.40 -8.73
C GLU A 27 -4.22 3.94 -7.39
N VAL A 28 -4.48 2.70 -6.99
CA VAL A 28 -3.89 2.08 -5.80
C VAL A 28 -2.37 1.98 -5.95
N LEU A 29 -1.89 1.46 -7.09
CA LEU A 29 -0.45 1.35 -7.38
C LEU A 29 0.22 2.72 -7.40
N LYS A 30 -0.38 3.70 -8.09
CA LYS A 30 0.11 5.07 -8.13
C LYS A 30 0.19 5.70 -6.74
N GLY A 31 -0.90 5.63 -5.96
CA GLY A 31 -0.96 6.18 -4.61
C GLY A 31 0.01 5.52 -3.65
N THR A 32 0.23 4.20 -3.80
CA THR A 32 1.20 3.44 -3.01
C THR A 32 2.63 3.86 -3.35
N ALA A 33 2.99 3.93 -4.64
CA ALA A 33 4.31 4.34 -5.11
C ALA A 33 4.67 5.76 -4.64
N GLU A 34 3.72 6.69 -4.73
CA GLU A 34 3.91 8.06 -4.23
C GLU A 34 4.17 8.10 -2.72
N LYS A 35 3.49 7.26 -1.93
CA LYS A 35 3.68 7.17 -0.47
C LYS A 35 5.02 6.53 -0.11
N LEU A 36 5.41 5.46 -0.79
CA LEU A 36 6.73 4.84 -0.63
C LEU A 36 7.85 5.83 -0.95
N LYS A 37 7.74 6.55 -2.08
CA LYS A 37 8.71 7.57 -2.47
C LYS A 37 8.83 8.69 -1.43
N LYS A 38 7.71 9.19 -0.90
CA LYS A 38 7.70 10.23 0.16
C LYS A 38 8.27 9.70 1.47
N GLY A 39 8.06 8.43 1.79
CA GLY A 39 8.56 7.76 2.98
C GLY A 39 9.89 7.06 2.80
N LYS A 40 10.62 7.27 1.69
CA LYS A 40 11.81 6.50 1.34
C LYS A 40 12.81 6.33 2.51
N PRO A 41 13.17 7.37 3.28
CA PRO A 41 14.12 7.23 4.39
C PRO A 41 13.67 6.25 5.49
N PHE A 42 12.37 6.00 5.62
CA PHE A 42 11.83 5.02 6.57
C PHE A 42 11.81 3.60 5.99
N PHE A 43 11.55 3.45 4.69
CA PHE A 43 11.37 2.14 4.06
C PHE A 43 12.67 1.53 3.53
N GLU A 44 13.69 2.34 3.23
CA GLU A 44 14.98 1.87 2.70
C GLU A 44 15.70 0.98 3.73
N GLY A 45 15.85 -0.31 3.40
CA GLY A 45 16.45 -1.33 4.27
C GLY A 45 15.55 -1.83 5.41
N ALA A 46 14.26 -1.48 5.42
CA ALA A 46 13.34 -1.88 6.47
C ALA A 46 12.66 -3.22 6.16
N THR A 47 12.63 -4.12 7.14
CA THR A 47 11.74 -5.29 7.12
C THR A 47 10.42 -4.94 7.80
N VAL A 48 9.33 -4.89 7.03
CA VAL A 48 8.01 -4.51 7.54
C VAL A 48 7.00 -5.61 7.24
N ASN A 49 6.24 -5.99 8.26
CA ASN A 49 5.08 -6.86 8.06
C ASN A 49 3.91 -6.04 7.49
N LEU A 50 3.38 -6.48 6.35
CA LEU A 50 2.36 -5.76 5.59
C LEU A 50 0.99 -6.44 5.75
N SER A 51 -0.05 -5.64 5.96
CA SER A 51 -1.44 -6.11 5.95
C SER A 51 -2.33 -5.18 5.14
N PHE A 52 -3.14 -5.74 4.25
CA PHE A 52 -4.07 -5.00 3.41
C PHE A 52 -5.50 -5.13 3.95
N ILE A 53 -6.22 -4.01 4.04
CA ILE A 53 -7.62 -3.97 4.46
C ILE A 53 -8.44 -3.03 3.55
N GLY A 54 -9.76 -3.23 3.51
CA GLY A 54 -10.67 -2.47 2.64
C GLY A 54 -11.00 -3.26 1.38
N ARG A 55 -10.58 -2.77 0.21
CA ARG A 55 -10.76 -3.45 -1.08
C ARG A 55 -10.18 -4.88 -1.02
N LYS A 56 -10.94 -5.86 -1.53
CA LYS A 56 -10.43 -7.22 -1.77
C LYS A 56 -9.65 -7.24 -3.08
N PHE A 57 -8.49 -7.86 -3.06
CA PHE A 57 -7.63 -8.02 -4.23
C PHE A 57 -7.73 -9.44 -4.77
N HIS A 58 -7.68 -9.56 -6.09
CA HIS A 58 -7.34 -10.84 -6.70
C HIS A 58 -5.85 -11.17 -6.43
N PRO A 59 -5.47 -12.46 -6.42
CA PRO A 59 -4.08 -12.87 -6.18
C PRO A 59 -3.07 -12.15 -7.09
N GLU A 60 -3.39 -11.96 -8.36
CA GLU A 60 -2.54 -11.26 -9.33
C GLU A 60 -2.34 -9.77 -8.99
N GLU A 61 -3.37 -9.10 -8.48
CA GLU A 61 -3.29 -7.71 -8.05
C GLU A 61 -2.45 -7.58 -6.77
N GLN A 62 -2.56 -8.57 -5.88
CA GLN A 62 -1.78 -8.63 -4.66
C GLN A 62 -0.28 -8.81 -4.94
N ILE A 63 0.08 -9.61 -5.94
CA ILE A 63 1.47 -9.76 -6.39
C ILE A 63 2.03 -8.42 -6.86
N GLN A 64 1.30 -7.71 -7.73
CA GLN A 64 1.72 -6.39 -8.22
C GLN A 64 1.94 -5.37 -7.10
N LEU A 65 1.12 -5.43 -6.05
CA LEU A 65 1.29 -4.59 -4.88
C LEU A 65 2.54 -4.98 -4.07
N ILE A 66 2.77 -6.27 -3.83
CA ILE A 66 3.95 -6.75 -3.08
C ILE A 66 5.25 -6.41 -3.82
N ASP A 67 5.27 -6.55 -5.15
CA ASP A 67 6.42 -6.21 -5.98
C ASP A 67 6.82 -4.74 -5.80
N LEU A 68 5.83 -3.85 -5.68
CA LEU A 68 6.06 -2.42 -5.46
C LEU A 68 6.72 -2.11 -4.10
N PHE A 69 6.48 -2.92 -3.07
CA PHE A 69 7.14 -2.79 -1.76
C PHE A 69 8.51 -3.46 -1.69
N SER A 70 8.85 -4.29 -2.68
CA SER A 70 10.09 -5.07 -2.72
C SER A 70 11.17 -4.46 -3.60
N GLN A 71 10.89 -3.30 -4.23
CA GLN A 71 11.82 -2.49 -5.01
C GLN A 71 12.57 -1.48 -4.14
#